data_AF-A0A355E1E5-F1
#
_entry.id   AF-A0A355E1E5-F1
#
_cell.length_a   1.000
_cell.length_b   1.000
_cell.length_c   1.000
_cell.angle_alpha   90.00
_cell.angle_beta   90.00
_cell.angle_gamma   90.00
#
_symmetry.space_group_name_H-M   'P 1'
#
loop_
_entity.id
_entity.type
_entity.pdbx_description
1 polymer ?
#
loop_
_entity_poly.entity_id
_entity_poly.type
_entity_poly.pdbx_seq_one_letter_code
_entity_poly.pdbx_strand_id
1 'polypeptide(L)'
;MSNPPTDKKNLKGRPLSPELHALDASERSRIRTSMRKWVAMDVPAQRLGRGLGMKALVGRVAQEVGATLRQVQSVLRQACDEK
;
A
#
# COMPACT_ATOMS: atom_id res chain seq x y z
N MET A 1 31.75 5.64 -40.72
CA MET A 1 31.28 4.33 -40.20
C MET A 1 30.61 4.57 -38.84
N SER A 2 29.34 4.17 -38.75
CA SER A 2 28.56 3.76 -37.57
C SER A 2 28.37 4.70 -36.35
N ASN A 3 27.22 5.38 -36.40
CA ASN A 3 26.15 5.59 -35.40
C ASN A 3 26.42 6.17 -33.97
N PRO A 4 25.64 7.19 -33.55
CA PRO A 4 25.52 7.66 -32.17
C PRO A 4 24.56 6.79 -31.33
N PRO A 5 24.67 6.76 -29.98
CA PRO A 5 23.61 6.20 -29.14
C PRO A 5 22.40 7.15 -29.12
N THR A 6 21.29 6.61 -29.61
CA THR A 6 19.96 7.21 -29.75
C THR A 6 19.29 7.53 -28.41
N ASP A 7 18.72 8.74 -28.37
CA ASP A 7 17.47 9.16 -27.73
C ASP A 7 16.80 8.18 -26.75
N LYS A 8 16.61 8.64 -25.51
CA LYS A 8 15.26 8.71 -24.92
C LYS A 8 15.18 9.85 -23.93
N LYS A 9 14.64 10.97 -24.44
CA LYS A 9 13.95 11.99 -23.66
C LYS A 9 13.06 11.34 -22.59
N ASN A 10 13.10 11.82 -21.36
CA ASN A 10 11.90 12.13 -20.55
C ASN A 10 12.33 12.80 -19.22
N LEU A 11 12.74 14.06 -19.32
CA LEU A 11 12.39 15.04 -18.29
C LEU A 11 10.87 15.21 -18.34
N LYS A 12 10.12 14.38 -17.60
CA LYS A 12 8.69 14.62 -17.36
C LYS A 12 8.36 14.20 -15.94
N GLY A 13 8.21 15.21 -15.10
CA GLY A 13 7.43 15.19 -13.88
C GLY A 13 7.68 13.98 -12.99
N ARG A 14 8.60 14.12 -12.03
CA ARG A 14 8.14 13.83 -10.68
C ARG A 14 7.22 14.99 -10.33
N PRO A 15 5.88 14.85 -10.42
CA PRO A 15 5.10 15.59 -9.47
C PRO A 15 5.64 15.09 -8.12
N LEU A 16 6.24 15.98 -7.35
CA LEU A 16 6.07 15.92 -5.91
C LEU A 16 4.54 16.04 -5.75
N SER A 17 3.81 14.93 -5.91
CA SER A 17 2.35 14.98 -6.02
C SER A 17 1.83 15.63 -4.74
N PRO A 18 1.21 16.80 -4.85
CA PRO A 18 0.61 17.48 -3.72
C PRO A 18 -0.76 16.84 -3.50
N GLU A 19 -0.78 15.58 -3.08
CA GLU A 19 -2.04 14.83 -3.01
C GLU A 19 -2.29 14.34 -1.59
N LEU A 20 -2.75 15.31 -0.79
CA LEU A 20 -3.77 15.14 0.25
C LEU A 20 -5.12 14.67 -0.38
N HIS A 21 -5.07 13.88 -1.44
CA HIS A 21 -6.24 13.44 -2.19
C HIS A 21 -6.74 12.15 -1.58
N ALA A 22 -8.06 12.08 -1.45
CA ALA A 22 -8.76 10.90 -0.99
C ALA A 22 -8.27 9.68 -1.78
N LEU A 23 -7.83 8.63 -1.08
CA LEU A 23 -7.43 7.37 -1.71
C LEU A 23 -8.46 6.97 -2.77
N ASP A 24 -7.99 6.72 -3.98
CA ASP A 24 -8.88 6.27 -5.04
C ASP A 24 -9.52 4.94 -4.64
N ALA A 25 -10.70 4.63 -5.19
CA ALA A 25 -11.39 3.38 -4.89
C ALA A 25 -10.50 2.14 -5.17
N SER A 26 -9.63 2.24 -6.19
CA SER A 26 -8.62 1.23 -6.53
C SER A 26 -7.57 1.05 -5.42
N GLU A 27 -7.02 2.15 -4.88
CA GLU A 27 -6.05 2.11 -3.78
C GLU A 27 -6.68 1.56 -2.51
N ARG A 28 -7.91 1.98 -2.19
CA ARG A 28 -8.68 1.42 -1.06
C ARG A 28 -8.92 -0.08 -1.22
N SER A 29 -9.15 -0.54 -2.44
CA SER A 29 -9.30 -1.97 -2.75
C SER A 29 -7.98 -2.74 -2.56
N ARG A 30 -6.85 -2.16 -3.03
CA ARG A 30 -5.51 -2.73 -2.82
C ARG A 30 -5.17 -2.83 -1.33
N ILE A 31 -5.43 -1.78 -0.55
CA ILE A 31 -5.23 -1.78 0.90
C ILE A 31 -6.05 -2.90 1.56
N ARG A 32 -7.35 -3.01 1.25
CA ARG A 32 -8.21 -4.05 1.82
C ARG A 32 -7.75 -5.47 1.44
N THR A 33 -7.37 -5.66 0.18
CA THR A 33 -6.89 -6.96 -0.33
C THR A 33 -5.58 -7.37 0.32
N SER A 34 -4.62 -6.45 0.35
CA SER A 34 -3.32 -6.66 1.00
C SER A 34 -3.49 -6.93 2.50
N MET A 35 -4.36 -6.16 3.19
CA MET A 35 -4.65 -6.39 4.60
C MET A 35 -5.22 -7.79 4.86
N ARG A 36 -6.22 -8.23 4.07
CA ARG A 36 -6.78 -9.58 4.22
C ARG A 36 -5.72 -10.66 4.01
N LYS A 37 -4.85 -10.51 3.01
CA LYS A 37 -3.73 -11.42 2.75
C LYS A 37 -2.78 -11.49 3.94
N TRP A 38 -2.37 -10.35 4.47
CA TRP A 38 -1.47 -10.28 5.62
C TRP A 38 -2.09 -10.86 6.89
N VAL A 39 -3.36 -10.56 7.17
CA VAL A 39 -4.10 -11.16 8.30
C VAL A 39 -4.23 -12.67 8.14
N ALA A 40 -4.54 -13.18 6.93
CA ALA A 40 -4.67 -14.60 6.69
C ALA A 40 -3.36 -15.37 6.93
N MET A 41 -2.20 -14.76 6.65
CA MET A 41 -0.89 -15.32 6.98
C MET A 41 -0.55 -15.14 8.46
N ASP A 42 -1.06 -14.10 9.09
CA ASP A 42 -0.77 -13.78 10.48
C ASP A 42 -1.53 -14.65 11.48
N VAL A 43 -2.79 -14.97 11.21
CA VAL A 43 -3.61 -15.85 12.06
C VAL A 43 -2.94 -17.19 12.38
N PRO A 44 -2.40 -17.97 11.41
CA PRO A 44 -1.66 -19.18 11.75
C PRO A 44 -0.33 -18.89 12.45
N ALA A 45 0.36 -17.78 12.13
CA ALA A 45 1.59 -17.38 12.80
C ALA A 45 1.37 -17.02 14.28
N GLN A 46 0.24 -16.37 14.62
CA GLN A 46 -0.16 -16.07 16.00
C GLN A 46 -0.32 -17.35 16.83
N ARG A 47 -0.90 -18.41 16.26
CA ARG A 47 -1.06 -19.71 16.93
C ARG A 47 0.28 -20.36 17.29
N LEU A 48 1.34 -20.00 16.56
CA LEU A 48 2.71 -20.46 16.82
C LEU A 48 3.52 -19.47 17.68
N GLY A 49 2.89 -18.42 18.22
CA GLY A 49 3.57 -17.37 18.99
C GLY A 49 4.45 -16.44 18.14
N ARG A 50 4.30 -16.45 16.81
CA ARG A 50 5.11 -15.68 15.86
C ARG A 50 4.31 -14.64 15.07
N GLY A 51 3.10 -14.31 15.54
CA GLY A 51 2.23 -13.36 14.87
C GLY A 51 2.77 -11.93 14.87
N LEU A 52 2.66 -11.28 13.72
CA LEU A 52 2.78 -9.84 13.52
C LEU A 52 1.47 -9.18 13.96
N GLY A 53 1.46 -8.52 15.11
CA GLY A 53 0.29 -7.77 15.58
C GLY A 53 -0.20 -6.70 14.57
N MET A 54 -1.43 -6.22 14.76
CA MET A 54 -2.11 -5.27 13.87
C MET A 54 -1.25 -4.10 13.40
N LYS A 55 -0.45 -3.50 14.30
CA LYS A 55 0.44 -2.37 13.97
C LYS A 55 1.51 -2.75 12.93
N ALA A 56 2.08 -3.94 13.03
CA ALA A 56 3.07 -4.44 12.09
C ALA A 56 2.45 -4.81 10.74
N LEU A 57 1.24 -5.39 10.74
CA LEU A 57 0.49 -5.68 9.51
C LEU A 57 0.17 -4.40 8.74
N VAL A 58 -0.34 -3.38 9.42
CA VAL A 58 -0.61 -2.06 8.82
C VAL A 58 0.66 -1.45 8.22
N GLY A 59 1.80 -1.60 8.91
CA GLY A 59 3.11 -1.19 8.38
C GLY A 59 3.50 -1.90 7.09
N ARG A 60 3.34 -3.23 7.03
CA ARG A 60 3.61 -4.01 5.82
C ARG A 60 2.68 -3.63 4.67
N VAL A 61 1.39 -3.49 4.94
CA VAL A 61 0.40 -3.09 3.92
C VAL A 61 0.73 -1.72 3.36
N ALA A 62 1.05 -0.75 4.22
CA ALA A 62 1.45 0.59 3.81
C ALA A 62 2.67 0.58 2.87
N GLN A 63 3.70 -0.20 3.20
CA GLN A 63 4.88 -0.37 2.36
C GLN A 63 4.57 -1.09 1.04
N GLU A 64 3.74 -2.14 1.07
CA GLU A 64 3.39 -2.93 -0.12
C GLU A 64 2.58 -2.12 -1.14
N VAL A 65 1.64 -1.29 -0.68
CA VAL A 65 0.76 -0.50 -1.55
C VAL A 65 1.28 0.91 -1.82
N GLY A 66 2.38 1.33 -1.17
CA GLY A 66 2.91 2.68 -1.28
C GLY A 66 2.06 3.75 -0.60
N ALA A 67 1.28 3.39 0.42
CA ALA A 67 0.41 4.29 1.16
C ALA A 67 0.99 4.66 2.53
N THR A 68 0.46 5.72 3.14
CA THR A 68 0.79 6.08 4.52
C THR A 68 0.03 5.22 5.53
N LEU A 69 0.58 5.07 6.74
CA LEU A 69 -0.10 4.38 7.85
C LEU A 69 -1.48 4.97 8.14
N ARG A 70 -1.59 6.31 8.09
CA ARG A 70 -2.84 7.04 8.34
C ARG A 70 -3.91 6.73 7.30
N GLN A 71 -3.52 6.65 6.03
CA GLN A 71 -4.39 6.24 4.92
C GLN A 71 -4.92 4.81 5.11
N VAL A 72 -4.03 3.87 5.41
CA VAL A 72 -4.42 2.47 5.67
C VAL A 72 -5.38 2.39 6.85
N GLN A 73 -5.08 3.04 7.97
CA GLN A 73 -5.96 3.07 9.14
C GLN A 73 -7.33 3.70 8.84
N SER A 74 -7.36 4.77 8.04
CA SER A 74 -8.62 5.41 7.62
C SER A 74 -9.50 4.45 6.82
N VAL A 75 -8.92 3.71 5.88
CA VAL A 75 -9.65 2.72 5.07
C VAL A 75 -10.16 1.56 5.93
N LEU A 76 -9.33 1.08 6.86
CA LEU A 76 -9.73 0.01 7.77
C LEU A 76 -10.83 0.44 8.75
N ARG A 77 -10.81 1.69 9.21
CA ARG A 77 -11.88 2.26 10.04
C ARG A 77 -13.20 2.36 9.27
N GLN A 78 -13.16 2.89 8.03
CA GLN A 78 -14.35 2.95 7.16
C GLN A 78 -14.93 1.55 6.91
N ALA A 79 -14.09 0.54 6.71
CA ALA A 79 -14.53 -0.84 6.52
C ALA A 79 -15.14 -1.51 7.77
N CYS A 80 -14.87 -0.99 8.98
CA CYS A 80 -15.51 -1.46 10.21
C CYS A 80 -16.82 -0.73 10.52
N ASP A 81 -17.03 0.46 9.96
CA ASP A 81 -18.22 1.30 10.17
C ASP A 81 -19.40 0.88 9.26
N GLU A 82 -19.14 0.24 8.12
CA GLU A 82 -20.16 -0.36 7.23
C GLU A 82 -20.79 -1.65 7.79
N LYS A 83 -20.92 -1.82 9.12
CA LYS A 83 -21.48 -3.03 9.75
C LYS A 83 -22.68 -2.77 10.65
#